data_AF-A0A955TV03-F1
#
_entry.id   AF-A0A955TV03-F1
#
_cell.length_a   1.000
_cell.length_b   1.000
_cell.length_c   1.000
_cell.angle_alpha   90.00
_cell.angle_beta   90.00
_cell.angle_gamma   90.00
#
_symmetry.space_group_name_H-M   'P 1'
#
loop_
_entity.id
_entity.type
_entity.pdbx_description
1 polymer ?
#
loop_
_entity_poly.entity_id
_entity_poly.type
_entity_poly.pdbx_seq_one_letter_code
_entity_poly.pdbx_strand_id
1 'polypeptide(L)'
;EEMSPFLLLDYAGPAEFGPTDRPRGVGEHPHRGFETVTIVYQGKVAHRDSAGNAGVIGPGDVQWMTAASGVVHEELHEQAFAQQGGTIEMIQLWVNLPKALKMRAPRYQTILD
;
A
#
# COMPACT_ATOMS: atom_id res chain seq x y z
N GLU A 1 23.81 7.38 -3.58
CA GLU A 1 23.94 6.13 -4.36
C GLU A 1 23.65 4.89 -3.55
N GLU A 2 24.14 4.78 -2.31
CA GLU A 2 24.08 3.54 -1.50
C GLU A 2 22.68 2.89 -1.38
N MET A 3 21.62 3.70 -1.22
CA MET A 3 20.24 3.18 -1.08
C MET A 3 19.49 3.09 -2.41
N SER A 4 20.05 3.57 -3.52
CA SER A 4 19.40 3.50 -4.82
C SER A 4 19.22 2.03 -5.23
N PRO A 5 18.02 1.59 -5.66
CA PRO A 5 16.88 2.41 -6.09
C PRO A 5 15.80 2.69 -5.02
N PHE A 6 16.00 2.33 -3.76
CA PHE A 6 15.02 2.50 -2.69
C PHE A 6 14.96 3.95 -2.19
N LEU A 7 13.74 4.41 -1.90
CA LEU A 7 13.46 5.78 -1.44
C LEU A 7 13.04 5.82 0.03
N LEU A 8 12.28 4.83 0.49
CA LEU A 8 11.71 4.75 1.83
C LEU A 8 11.37 3.31 2.17
N LEU A 9 11.52 2.92 3.43
CA LEU A 9 10.96 1.71 3.99
C LEU A 9 10.34 2.06 5.33
N ASP A 10 9.02 1.90 5.44
CA ASP A 10 8.30 1.97 6.70
C ASP A 10 7.88 0.57 7.13
N TYR A 11 8.21 0.23 8.37
CA TYR A 11 7.74 -0.98 9.03
C TYR A 11 6.65 -0.60 10.04
N ALA A 12 5.44 -1.14 9.84
CA ALA A 12 4.31 -0.90 10.70
C ALA A 12 3.94 -2.18 11.46
N GLY A 13 4.09 -2.15 12.79
CA GLY A 13 3.70 -3.25 13.68
C GLY A 13 4.87 -4.10 14.18
N PRO A 14 4.59 -5.27 14.79
CA PRO A 14 3.24 -5.78 15.07
C PRO A 14 2.52 -4.89 16.08
N ALA A 15 1.28 -4.50 15.79
CA ALA A 15 0.47 -3.67 16.68
C ALA A 15 -0.97 -4.16 16.72
N GLU A 16 -1.53 -4.30 17.92
CA GLU A 16 -2.93 -4.68 18.11
C GLU A 16 -3.88 -3.48 17.97
N PHE A 17 -4.94 -3.69 17.21
CA PHE A 17 -6.03 -2.74 17.03
C PHE A 17 -7.34 -3.36 17.49
N GLY A 18 -8.01 -2.70 18.43
CA GLY A 18 -9.36 -3.10 18.86
C GLY A 18 -10.43 -2.87 17.77
N PRO A 19 -11.57 -3.58 17.85
CA PRO A 19 -12.72 -3.42 16.96
C PRO A 19 -13.16 -1.97 16.75
N THR A 20 -13.56 -1.62 15.53
CA THR A 20 -14.11 -0.32 15.20
C THR A 20 -14.95 -0.34 13.92
N ASP A 21 -16.01 0.46 13.87
CA ASP A 21 -16.79 0.68 12.63
C ASP A 21 -16.11 1.62 11.63
N ARG A 22 -15.08 2.35 12.06
CA ARG A 22 -14.34 3.31 11.23
C ARG A 22 -12.95 2.77 10.93
N PRO A 23 -12.69 2.28 9.71
CA PRO A 23 -11.37 1.86 9.28
C PRO A 23 -10.30 2.91 9.58
N ARG A 24 -9.16 2.45 10.11
CA ARG A 24 -7.99 3.29 10.38
C ARG A 24 -7.01 3.17 9.22
N GLY A 25 -6.22 4.19 8.96
CA GLY A 25 -5.20 4.18 7.90
C GLY A 25 -4.95 5.57 7.37
N VAL A 26 -4.54 5.66 6.10
CA VAL A 26 -4.26 6.91 5.41
C VAL A 26 -5.35 7.15 4.36
N GLY A 27 -6.05 8.28 4.48
CA GLY A 27 -7.03 8.71 3.48
C GLY A 27 -6.39 9.10 2.14
N GLU A 28 -7.15 9.76 1.28
CA GLU A 28 -6.68 10.14 -0.06
C GLU A 28 -5.37 10.95 -0.04
N HIS A 29 -4.34 10.44 -0.73
CA HIS A 29 -3.05 11.09 -0.87
C HIS A 29 -2.39 10.77 -2.23
N PRO A 30 -1.56 11.69 -2.78
CA PRO A 30 -0.96 11.53 -4.10
C PRO A 30 0.41 10.84 -4.05
N HIS A 31 0.73 10.08 -5.10
CA HIS A 31 2.09 9.61 -5.41
C HIS A 31 2.43 9.88 -6.89
N ARG A 32 3.72 10.14 -7.19
CA ARG A 32 4.20 10.36 -8.56
C ARG A 32 5.69 10.03 -8.71
N GLY A 33 6.04 9.33 -9.78
CA GLY A 33 7.42 9.15 -10.24
C GLY A 33 8.17 7.98 -9.60
N PHE A 34 7.52 7.14 -8.81
CA PHE A 34 8.08 5.96 -8.18
C PHE A 34 7.01 4.87 -8.04
N GLU A 35 7.33 3.79 -7.34
CA GLU A 35 6.44 2.67 -7.04
C GLU A 35 6.32 2.48 -5.52
N THR A 36 5.15 2.07 -5.04
CA THR A 36 4.97 1.59 -3.67
C THR A 36 4.78 0.08 -3.68
N VAL A 37 5.42 -0.59 -2.73
CA VAL A 37 5.32 -2.04 -2.51
C VAL A 37 4.83 -2.26 -1.09
N THR A 38 3.62 -2.77 -0.96
CA THR A 38 3.00 -3.07 0.33
C THR A 38 3.00 -4.58 0.52
N ILE A 39 3.61 -5.03 1.62
CA ILE A 39 3.69 -6.45 2.01
C ILE A 39 2.98 -6.58 3.36
N VAL A 40 1.94 -7.40 3.43
CA VAL A 40 1.18 -7.60 4.67
C VAL A 40 1.55 -8.94 5.29
N TYR A 41 2.04 -8.92 6.53
CA TYR A 41 2.35 -10.13 7.31
C TYR A 41 1.18 -10.52 8.22
N GLN A 42 0.50 -9.53 8.80
CA GLN A 42 -0.66 -9.73 9.65
C GLN A 42 -1.72 -8.65 9.41
N GLY A 43 -2.98 -9.03 9.54
CA GLY A 43 -4.13 -8.16 9.29
C GLY A 43 -4.45 -8.02 7.80
N LYS A 44 -5.23 -6.99 7.45
CA LYS A 44 -5.67 -6.74 6.07
C LYS A 44 -5.77 -5.26 5.77
N VAL A 45 -5.30 -4.85 4.58
CA VAL A 45 -5.34 -3.47 4.10
C VAL A 45 -6.17 -3.40 2.83
N ALA A 46 -7.21 -2.56 2.82
CA ALA A 46 -7.95 -2.19 1.63
C ALA A 46 -7.35 -0.93 0.99
N HIS A 47 -7.29 -0.91 -0.34
CA HIS A 47 -6.87 0.26 -1.11
C HIS A 47 -7.93 0.65 -2.15
N ARG A 48 -8.00 1.94 -2.47
CA ARG A 48 -8.79 2.48 -3.59
C ARG A 48 -8.09 3.68 -4.21
N ASP A 49 -8.15 3.82 -5.52
CA ASP A 49 -7.59 4.98 -6.23
C ASP A 49 -8.63 5.81 -7.00
N SER A 50 -8.18 6.97 -7.49
CA SER A 50 -8.98 7.91 -8.28
C SER A 50 -9.36 7.41 -9.67
N ALA A 51 -8.77 6.30 -10.15
CA ALA A 51 -9.11 5.66 -11.42
C ALA A 51 -10.14 4.52 -11.23
N GLY A 52 -10.56 4.26 -9.99
CA GLY A 52 -11.53 3.22 -9.63
C GLY A 52 -10.91 1.84 -9.37
N ASN A 53 -9.58 1.73 -9.36
CA ASN A 53 -8.92 0.49 -8.92
C ASN A 53 -9.09 0.35 -7.40
N ALA A 54 -9.38 -0.87 -6.94
CA ALA A 54 -9.51 -1.18 -5.54
C ALA A 54 -9.18 -2.65 -5.28
N GLY A 55 -8.81 -2.97 -4.04
CA GLY A 55 -8.44 -4.32 -3.65
C GLY A 55 -8.18 -4.43 -2.16
N VAL A 56 -7.95 -5.66 -1.70
CA VAL A 56 -7.55 -5.98 -0.34
C VAL A 56 -6.25 -6.78 -0.40
N ILE A 57 -5.28 -6.40 0.42
CA ILE A 57 -4.02 -7.09 0.64
C ILE A 57 -4.11 -7.82 1.97
N GLY A 58 -4.08 -9.15 1.95
CA GLY A 58 -4.09 -9.99 3.14
C GLY A 58 -2.71 -10.51 3.53
N PRO A 59 -2.63 -11.32 4.60
CA PRO A 59 -1.37 -11.91 5.04
C PRO A 59 -0.72 -12.75 3.93
N GLY A 60 0.55 -12.48 3.63
CA GLY A 60 1.30 -13.12 2.54
C GLY A 60 1.22 -12.39 1.20
N ASP A 61 0.16 -11.61 0.98
CA ASP A 61 -0.05 -10.89 -0.27
C ASP A 61 0.89 -9.68 -0.42
N VAL A 62 1.17 -9.33 -1.68
CA VAL A 62 1.93 -8.13 -2.06
C VAL A 62 1.14 -7.31 -3.07
N GLN A 63 1.04 -6.00 -2.81
CA GLN A 63 0.66 -5.02 -3.81
C GLN A 63 1.90 -4.26 -4.27
N TRP A 64 2.21 -4.34 -5.57
CA TRP A 64 3.21 -3.49 -6.20
C TRP A 64 2.52 -2.48 -7.12
N MET A 65 2.38 -1.25 -6.64
CA MET A 65 1.74 -0.15 -7.35
C MET A 65 2.79 0.73 -8.03
N THR A 66 2.72 0.85 -9.35
CA THR A 66 3.49 1.83 -10.11
C THR A 66 2.72 3.15 -10.15
N ALA A 67 3.15 4.18 -9.41
CA ALA A 67 2.49 5.49 -9.42
C ALA A 67 2.81 6.31 -10.69
N ALA A 68 4.07 6.25 -11.16
CA ALA A 68 4.56 6.88 -12.39
C ALA A 68 3.96 8.28 -12.67
N SER A 69 3.14 8.49 -13.70
CA SER A 69 2.61 9.82 -14.06
C SER A 69 1.75 10.46 -12.96
N GLY A 70 1.22 9.67 -12.03
CA GLY A 70 0.49 10.14 -10.86
C GLY A 70 -0.70 9.24 -10.52
N VAL A 71 -0.92 9.01 -9.23
CA VAL A 71 -2.12 8.35 -8.68
C VAL A 71 -2.51 9.06 -7.37
N VAL A 72 -3.82 9.20 -7.12
CA VAL A 72 -4.34 9.57 -5.80
C VAL A 72 -5.04 8.34 -5.26
N HIS A 73 -4.68 7.90 -4.07
CA HIS A 73 -5.22 6.68 -3.47
C HIS A 73 -5.37 6.80 -1.96
N GLU A 74 -6.13 5.88 -1.36
CA GLU A 74 -6.23 5.67 0.08
C GLU A 74 -5.84 4.23 0.44
N GLU A 75 -5.37 4.05 1.67
CA GLU A 75 -4.93 2.76 2.22
C GLU A 75 -5.45 2.66 3.66
N LEU A 76 -6.48 1.84 3.86
CA LEU A 76 -7.19 1.69 5.15
C LEU A 76 -7.15 0.23 5.58
N HIS A 77 -7.32 -0.02 6.88
CA HIS A 77 -7.63 -1.36 7.37
C HIS A 77 -8.90 -1.87 6.65
N GLU A 78 -8.89 -3.12 6.19
CA GLU A 78 -10.07 -3.70 5.53
C GLU A 78 -11.28 -3.67 6.49
N GLN A 79 -12.49 -3.42 5.97
CA GLN A 79 -13.67 -3.14 6.78
C GLN A 79 -14.00 -4.27 7.77
N ALA A 80 -14.03 -5.52 7.32
CA ALA A 80 -14.34 -6.66 8.19
C ALA A 80 -13.22 -6.88 9.21
N PHE A 81 -11.95 -6.74 8.82
CA PHE A 81 -10.82 -6.74 9.74
C PHE A 81 -10.93 -5.63 10.80
N ALA A 82 -11.28 -4.40 10.41
CA ALA A 82 -11.47 -3.29 11.32
C ALA A 82 -12.59 -3.55 12.34
N GLN A 83 -13.69 -4.17 11.91
CA GLN A 83 -14.80 -4.55 12.79
C GLN A 83 -14.45 -5.68 13.75
N GLN A 84 -13.59 -6.61 13.34
CA GLN A 84 -13.14 -7.71 14.19
C GLN A 84 -12.02 -7.29 15.15
N GLY A 85 -11.20 -6.33 14.75
CA GLY A 85 -9.92 -6.05 15.39
C GLY A 85 -8.87 -7.14 15.09
N GLY A 86 -7.65 -6.91 15.55
CA GLY A 86 -6.53 -7.83 15.37
C GLY A 86 -5.20 -7.11 15.23
N THR A 87 -4.17 -7.89 14.92
CA THR A 87 -2.80 -7.39 14.73
C THR A 87 -2.61 -6.91 13.29
N ILE A 88 -2.04 -5.71 13.12
CA ILE A 88 -1.46 -5.26 11.86
C ILE A 88 0.06 -5.43 11.96
N GLU A 89 0.63 -6.05 10.94
CA GLU A 89 2.06 -6.08 10.70
C GLU A 89 2.31 -6.03 9.18
N MET A 90 3.02 -5.02 8.71
CA MET A 90 3.27 -4.82 7.28
C MET A 90 4.50 -3.96 7.03
N ILE A 91 4.98 -3.97 5.80
CA ILE A 91 5.99 -3.04 5.29
C ILE A 91 5.41 -2.27 4.11
N GLN A 92 5.74 -0.98 4.02
CA GLN A 92 5.61 -0.20 2.80
C GLN A 92 7.01 0.24 2.32
N LEU A 93 7.38 -0.18 1.11
CA LEU A 93 8.67 0.14 0.47
C LEU A 93 8.42 1.01 -0.76
N TRP A 94 9.18 2.09 -0.89
CA TRP A 94 9.14 2.93 -2.10
C TRP A 94 10.35 2.65 -2.98
N VAL A 95 10.11 2.35 -4.25
CA VAL A 95 11.13 2.02 -5.24
C VAL A 95 11.14 3.07 -6.33
N ASN A 96 12.28 3.72 -6.54
CA ASN A 96 12.42 4.77 -7.53
C ASN A 96 12.29 4.22 -8.96
N LEU A 97 11.58 4.95 -9.82
CA LEU A 97 11.56 4.65 -11.25
C LEU A 97 12.73 5.33 -11.98
N PRO A 98 13.38 4.65 -12.95
CA PRO A 98 14.23 5.29 -13.94
C PRO A 98 13.53 6.47 -14.63
N LYS A 99 14.28 7.51 -14.99
CA LYS A 99 13.74 8.75 -15.60
C LYS A 99 12.75 8.49 -16.74
N ALA A 100 13.05 7.54 -17.63
CA ALA A 100 12.20 7.20 -18.77
C ALA A 100 10.83 6.59 -18.39
N LEU A 101 10.71 6.03 -17.18
CA LEU A 101 9.49 5.36 -16.71
C LEU A 101 8.62 6.24 -15.81
N LYS A 102 9.14 7.36 -15.29
CA LYS A 102 8.45 8.24 -14.33
C LYS A 102 7.13 8.83 -14.83
N MET A 103 6.87 8.82 -16.14
CA MET A 103 5.68 9.40 -16.75
C MET A 103 4.81 8.37 -17.49
N ARG A 104 5.04 7.07 -17.28
CA ARG A 104 4.14 6.03 -17.80
C ARG A 104 2.82 6.02 -17.04
N ALA A 105 1.81 5.36 -17.62
CA ALA A 105 0.52 5.15 -16.96
C ALA A 105 0.71 4.39 -15.63
N PRO A 106 -0.06 4.76 -14.58
CA PRO A 106 -0.08 4.00 -13.33
C PRO A 106 -0.59 2.58 -13.56
N ARG A 107 -0.14 1.63 -12.73
CA ARG A 107 -0.65 0.26 -12.76
C ARG A 107 -0.49 -0.43 -11.41
N TYR A 108 -1.24 -1.51 -11.24
CA TYR A 108 -1.14 -2.41 -10.09
C TYR A 108 -0.64 -3.78 -10.54
N GLN A 109 0.16 -4.41 -9.70
CA GLN A 109 0.48 -5.83 -9.76
C GLN A 109 0.15 -6.42 -8.40
N THR A 110 -0.92 -7.21 -8.34
CA THR A 110 -1.33 -7.95 -7.15
C THR A 110 -0.71 -9.33 -7.23
N ILE A 111 0.08 -9.69 -6.21
CA ILE A 111 0.76 -10.98 -6.09
C ILE A 111 0.18 -11.65 -4.86
N LEU A 112 -0.45 -12.80 -5.07
CA LEU A 112 -1.16 -13.54 -4.03
C LEU A 112 -0.34 -14.77 -3.64
N ASP A 113 -0.36 -15.11 -2.35
CA ASP A 113 0.20 -16.37 -1.81
C ASP A 113 -0.69 -17.59 -2.13
#